data_AF-A0A5E4QBH3-F1
#
_entry.id   AF-A0A5E4QBH3-F1
#
_cell.length_a   1.000
_cell.length_b   1.000
_cell.length_c   1.000
_cell.angle_alpha   90.00
_cell.angle_beta   90.00
_cell.angle_gamma   90.00
#
_symmetry.space_group_name_H-M   'P 1'
#
loop_
_entity.id
_entity.type
_entity.pdbx_description
1 polymer ?
#
loop_
_entity_poly.entity_id
_entity_poly.type
_entity_poly.pdbx_seq_one_letter_code
_entity_poly.pdbx_strand_id
1 'polypeptide(L)'
;MDNMSQLNFISLTILVVSFAILVNGDIFTSTHEMEFLLPTHQRILEELDDYIIKEDQRLNTLKRYLAIFKGEQKKATEDPVNYVGNPINAFTLIKRLTYDLKEIETKIKIGAEYINNVTFSHNDAIYPTQEDLTGAAVALSRLQQTYELEVDELAEGKLKGVTYSTPLTAGDCYELGKTLYNEKDYKDALEWMTVAFRKYELEQISYYFTEENIFDYIAFTNYLLGDIKSALEWTKKLLIVNPNNERAGDNIPYYHKLIAEQEEALKRSRRGDIGEKLNEEIENISTAYDIEKKIYQKLCRGEIKLLPSMAKSLTCQYLTGEHPFLRYAAIKMEYLYRDPDIVMYYDFYRAVVHDTKKVGVKPAHFRISKTGWLYDDESPSIARVSRRVSDFTNLDMKSSEPLQGYYQ
;
A
#
# COMPACT_ATOMS: atom_id res chain seq x y z
N MET A 1 -35.50 41.53 19.12
CA MET A 1 -34.69 41.49 17.87
C MET A 1 -33.32 40.83 18.06
N ASP A 2 -32.99 40.32 19.26
CA ASP A 2 -31.65 39.76 19.54
C ASP A 2 -31.49 38.25 19.29
N ASN A 3 -32.58 37.46 19.22
CA ASN A 3 -32.46 36.02 18.96
C ASN A 3 -32.20 35.68 17.48
N MET A 4 -32.54 36.59 16.57
CA MET A 4 -32.39 36.37 15.12
C MET A 4 -30.95 36.63 14.65
N SER A 5 -30.21 37.52 15.33
CA SER A 5 -28.79 37.79 15.05
C SER A 5 -27.89 36.67 15.57
N GLN A 6 -28.23 36.05 16.71
CA GLN A 6 -27.47 34.91 17.25
C GLN A 6 -27.59 33.64 16.39
N LEU A 7 -28.79 33.34 15.85
CA LEU A 7 -28.98 32.19 14.96
C LEU A 7 -28.19 32.32 13.64
N ASN A 8 -28.10 33.54 13.11
CA ASN A 8 -27.34 33.83 11.90
C ASN A 8 -25.83 33.72 12.15
N PHE A 9 -25.36 34.11 13.34
CA PHE A 9 -23.95 33.98 13.71
C PHE A 9 -23.53 32.52 13.91
N ILE A 10 -24.39 31.70 14.53
CA ILE A 10 -24.16 30.25 14.71
C ILE A 10 -24.21 29.52 13.37
N SER A 11 -25.14 29.89 12.47
CA SER A 11 -25.19 29.30 11.13
C SER A 11 -23.96 29.67 10.31
N LEU A 12 -23.46 30.90 10.42
CA LEU A 12 -22.25 31.35 9.72
C LEU A 12 -20.99 30.65 10.25
N THR A 13 -20.86 30.44 11.57
CA THR A 13 -19.73 29.68 12.14
C THR A 13 -19.80 28.21 11.80
N ILE A 14 -20.98 27.57 11.77
CA ILE A 14 -21.13 26.19 11.30
C ILE A 14 -20.76 26.09 9.81
N LEU A 15 -21.13 27.07 8.98
CA LEU A 15 -20.80 27.09 7.56
C LEU A 15 -19.31 27.34 7.30
N VAL A 16 -18.65 28.17 8.11
CA VAL A 16 -17.19 28.39 8.04
C VAL A 16 -16.41 27.19 8.57
N VAL A 17 -16.89 26.51 9.63
CA VAL A 17 -16.26 25.29 10.16
C VAL A 17 -16.45 24.09 9.23
N SER A 18 -17.58 24.01 8.51
CA SER A 18 -17.79 22.97 7.48
C SER A 18 -17.03 23.24 6.19
N PHE A 19 -16.72 24.50 5.86
CA PHE A 19 -15.76 24.84 4.80
C PHE A 19 -14.28 24.72 5.22
N ALA A 20 -13.99 24.68 6.53
CA ALA A 20 -12.65 24.49 7.07
C ALA A 20 -12.29 23.03 7.37
N ILE A 21 -13.12 22.08 6.93
CA ILE A 21 -12.63 20.70 6.75
C ILE A 21 -11.69 20.77 5.55
N LEU A 22 -10.42 21.09 5.82
CA LEU A 22 -9.31 20.74 4.95
C LEU A 22 -9.40 19.22 4.75
N VAL A 23 -10.06 18.81 3.66
CA VAL A 23 -9.96 17.44 3.17
C VAL A 23 -8.51 17.29 2.74
N ASN A 24 -7.68 16.78 3.64
CA ASN A 24 -6.38 16.26 3.29
C ASN A 24 -6.67 15.06 2.39
N GLY A 25 -6.51 15.24 1.08
CA GLY A 25 -6.61 14.13 0.14
C GLY A 25 -5.47 13.16 0.40
N ASP A 26 -5.75 11.87 0.33
CA ASP A 26 -4.78 10.83 0.62
C ASP A 26 -3.59 10.91 -0.34
N ILE A 27 -2.38 10.93 0.20
CA ILE A 27 -1.11 11.11 -0.53
C ILE A 27 -0.93 10.00 -1.57
N PHE A 28 -1.40 8.78 -1.27
CA PHE A 28 -1.28 7.65 -2.20
C PHE A 28 -2.06 7.84 -3.51
N THR A 29 -3.03 8.76 -3.53
CA THR A 29 -3.86 8.98 -4.72
C THR A 29 -3.08 9.66 -5.84
N SER A 30 -2.05 10.48 -5.55
CA SER A 30 -1.37 11.33 -6.55
C SER A 30 0.11 11.02 -6.72
N THR A 31 0.55 10.86 -7.98
CA THR A 31 1.98 10.82 -8.34
C THR A 31 2.73 12.05 -7.85
N HIS A 32 2.18 13.23 -8.10
CA HIS A 32 2.78 14.51 -7.73
C HIS A 32 2.92 14.67 -6.20
N GLU A 33 1.96 14.18 -5.40
CA GLU A 33 2.11 14.25 -3.94
C GLU A 33 3.11 13.24 -3.37
N MET A 34 3.28 12.09 -4.02
CA MET A 34 4.32 11.13 -3.65
C MET A 34 5.73 11.72 -3.84
N GLU A 35 5.95 12.62 -4.81
CA GLU A 35 7.25 13.27 -5.00
C GLU A 35 7.68 14.08 -3.77
N PHE A 36 6.72 14.67 -3.04
CA PHE A 36 7.02 15.41 -1.80
C PHE A 36 7.41 14.50 -0.63
N LEU A 37 7.28 13.18 -0.74
CA LEU A 37 7.77 12.24 0.27
C LEU A 37 9.28 11.99 0.15
N LEU A 38 9.89 12.23 -1.02
CA LEU A 38 11.31 11.97 -1.25
C LEU A 38 12.23 12.80 -0.32
N PRO A 39 11.99 14.11 -0.10
CA PRO A 39 12.78 14.87 0.87
C PRO A 39 12.63 14.37 2.30
N THR A 40 11.43 13.96 2.71
CA THR A 40 11.20 13.35 4.04
C THR A 40 12.02 12.07 4.17
N HIS A 41 11.97 11.19 3.16
CA HIS A 41 12.73 9.94 3.16
C HIS A 41 14.25 10.19 3.24
N GLN A 42 14.77 11.13 2.46
CA GLN A 42 16.19 11.50 2.51
C GLN A 42 16.61 11.98 3.89
N ARG A 43 15.80 12.82 4.55
CA ARG A 43 16.09 13.31 5.90
C ARG A 43 16.18 12.17 6.91
N ILE A 44 15.26 11.21 6.86
CA ILE A 44 15.29 10.02 7.74
C ILE A 44 16.59 9.23 7.54
N LEU A 45 17.03 9.06 6.29
CA LEU A 45 18.28 8.37 5.99
C LEU A 45 19.49 9.08 6.60
N GLU A 46 19.58 10.40 6.44
CA GLU A 46 20.68 11.22 6.99
C GLU A 46 20.70 11.18 8.52
N GLU A 47 19.54 11.29 9.18
CA GLU A 47 19.44 11.21 10.63
C GLU A 47 19.75 9.81 11.18
N LEU A 48 19.34 8.76 10.47
CA LEU A 48 19.64 7.39 10.84
C LEU A 48 21.14 7.08 10.71
N ASP A 49 21.78 7.58 9.65
CA ASP A 49 23.23 7.43 9.45
C ASP A 49 24.02 8.13 10.57
N ASP A 50 23.69 9.38 10.89
CA ASP A 50 24.32 10.12 11.99
C ASP A 50 24.10 9.44 13.36
N TYR A 51 22.90 8.90 13.59
CA TYR A 51 22.60 8.09 14.77
C TYR A 51 23.51 6.86 14.86
N ILE A 52 23.63 6.09 13.77
CA ILE A 52 24.46 4.87 13.71
C ILE A 52 25.93 5.21 13.97
N ILE A 53 26.45 6.29 13.37
CA ILE A 53 27.83 6.73 13.56
C ILE A 53 28.11 7.05 15.03
N LYS A 54 27.19 7.77 15.70
CA LYS A 54 27.32 8.12 17.12
C LYS A 54 27.27 6.89 18.02
N GLU A 55 26.36 5.96 17.76
CA GLU A 55 26.25 4.71 18.51
C GLU A 55 27.48 3.82 18.32
N ASP A 56 28.02 3.71 17.10
CA ASP A 56 29.24 2.93 16.86
C ASP A 56 30.45 3.52 17.60
N GLN A 57 30.62 4.84 17.60
CA GLN A 57 31.68 5.51 18.37
C GLN A 57 31.55 5.25 19.88
N ARG A 58 30.33 5.32 20.41
CA ARG A 58 30.03 5.04 21.82
C ARG A 58 30.34 3.58 22.17
N LEU A 59 29.87 2.63 21.36
CA LEU A 59 30.12 1.21 21.53
C LEU A 59 31.60 0.87 21.41
N ASN A 60 32.33 1.47 20.46
CA ASN A 60 33.76 1.27 20.31
C ASN A 60 34.54 1.79 21.53
N THR A 61 34.09 2.88 22.13
CA THR A 61 34.66 3.37 23.40
C THR A 61 34.46 2.36 24.53
N LEU A 62 33.24 1.82 24.67
CA LEU A 62 32.93 0.80 25.69
C LEU A 62 33.71 -0.51 25.46
N LYS A 63 33.85 -0.95 24.20
CA LYS A 63 34.67 -2.11 23.83
C LYS A 63 36.14 -1.93 24.22
N ARG A 64 36.71 -0.72 24.07
CA ARG A 64 38.08 -0.41 24.50
C ARG A 64 38.25 -0.51 26.02
N TYR A 65 37.31 0.04 26.80
CA TYR A 65 37.32 -0.12 28.25
C TYR A 65 37.26 -1.59 28.66
N LEU A 66 36.35 -2.37 28.06
CA LEU A 66 36.23 -3.80 28.32
C LEU A 66 37.52 -4.56 28.00
N ALA A 67 38.17 -4.26 26.88
CA ALA A 67 39.44 -4.88 26.49
C ALA A 67 40.56 -4.61 27.51
N ILE A 68 40.68 -3.36 27.98
CA ILE A 68 41.64 -2.99 29.03
C ILE A 68 41.36 -3.77 30.32
N PHE A 69 40.10 -3.83 30.76
CA PHE A 69 39.72 -4.51 31.99
C PHE A 69 39.99 -6.02 31.89
N LYS A 70 39.67 -6.65 30.76
CA LYS A 70 39.97 -8.08 30.51
C LYS A 70 41.47 -8.38 30.50
N GLY A 71 42.27 -7.55 29.84
CA GLY A 71 43.72 -7.74 29.77
C GLY A 71 44.39 -7.68 31.13
N GLU A 72 43.89 -6.79 31.99
CA GLU A 72 44.44 -6.57 33.33
C GLU A 72 43.95 -7.60 34.33
N GLN A 73 42.68 -8.01 34.23
CA GLN A 73 42.14 -9.12 35.00
C GLN A 73 42.93 -10.41 34.75
N LYS A 74 43.35 -10.66 33.50
CA LYS A 74 44.18 -11.83 33.17
C LYS A 74 45.49 -11.83 33.94
N LYS A 75 46.23 -10.71 33.93
CA LYS A 75 47.49 -10.54 34.69
C LYS A 75 47.28 -10.69 36.19
N ALA A 76 46.20 -10.13 36.72
CA ALA A 76 45.88 -10.21 38.15
C ALA A 76 45.51 -11.64 38.59
N THR A 77 44.92 -12.44 37.69
CA THR A 77 44.53 -13.83 38.00
C THR A 77 45.72 -14.79 37.98
N GLU A 78 46.74 -14.53 37.16
CA GLU A 78 47.96 -15.35 37.07
C GLU A 78 48.80 -15.30 38.36
N ASP A 79 48.94 -14.13 38.99
CA ASP A 79 49.63 -13.97 40.28
C ASP A 79 49.04 -12.80 41.10
N PRO A 80 47.97 -13.04 41.88
CA PRO A 80 47.25 -11.97 42.58
C PRO A 80 48.10 -11.23 43.62
N VAL A 81 48.98 -11.96 44.33
CA VAL A 81 49.75 -11.41 45.45
C VAL A 81 50.81 -10.45 44.95
N ASN A 82 51.59 -10.84 43.94
CA ASN A 82 52.59 -9.94 43.36
C ASN A 82 51.96 -8.84 42.51
N TYR A 83 50.81 -9.10 41.86
CA TYR A 83 50.08 -8.08 41.13
C TYR A 83 49.64 -6.93 42.03
N VAL A 84 48.93 -7.22 43.13
CA VAL A 84 48.46 -6.19 44.08
C VAL A 84 49.61 -5.60 44.91
N GLY A 85 50.66 -6.39 45.17
CA GLY A 85 51.88 -5.91 45.83
C GLY A 85 52.66 -4.87 45.02
N ASN A 86 52.44 -4.78 43.70
CA ASN A 86 53.02 -3.73 42.87
C ASN A 86 52.20 -2.44 42.96
N PRO A 87 52.76 -1.31 43.46
CA PRO A 87 52.01 -0.08 43.67
C PRO A 87 51.42 0.55 42.40
N ILE A 88 52.00 0.31 41.21
CA ILE A 88 51.47 0.78 39.93
C ILE A 88 50.20 0.00 39.56
N ASN A 89 50.22 -1.32 39.75
CA ASN A 89 49.06 -2.18 39.51
C ASN A 89 47.95 -1.91 40.54
N ALA A 90 48.29 -1.69 41.80
CA ALA A 90 47.34 -1.28 42.84
C ALA A 90 46.66 0.06 42.51
N PHE A 91 47.43 1.08 42.10
CA PHE A 91 46.88 2.37 41.66
C PHE A 91 45.93 2.21 40.47
N THR A 92 46.35 1.49 39.42
CA THR A 92 45.51 1.32 38.22
C THR A 92 44.25 0.50 38.49
N LEU A 93 44.30 -0.50 39.37
CA LEU A 93 43.12 -1.24 39.81
C LEU A 93 42.12 -0.32 40.54
N ILE A 94 42.59 0.50 41.49
CA ILE A 94 41.74 1.45 42.22
C ILE A 94 41.13 2.48 41.26
N LYS A 95 41.94 3.07 40.36
CA LYS A 95 41.46 4.01 39.34
C LYS A 95 40.37 3.39 38.46
N ARG A 96 40.52 2.13 38.07
CA ARG A 96 39.53 1.41 37.24
C ARG A 96 38.19 1.23 37.96
N LEU A 97 38.24 0.81 39.22
CA LEU A 97 37.05 0.57 40.05
C LEU A 97 36.38 1.85 40.57
N THR A 98 37.00 3.02 40.36
CA THR A 98 36.48 4.31 40.82
C THR A 98 36.16 5.23 39.64
N TYR A 99 37.20 5.73 38.96
CA TYR A 99 37.07 6.72 37.90
C TYR A 99 36.61 6.10 36.58
N ASP A 100 37.28 5.05 36.11
CA ASP A 100 36.95 4.47 34.79
C ASP A 100 35.55 3.83 34.81
N LEU A 101 35.13 3.22 35.92
CA LEU A 101 33.77 2.70 36.08
C LEU A 101 32.70 3.78 35.98
N LYS A 102 32.91 4.95 36.62
CA LYS A 102 31.99 6.09 36.52
C LYS A 102 31.90 6.66 35.10
N GLU A 103 33.00 6.69 34.37
CA GLU A 103 33.02 7.09 32.96
C GLU A 103 32.23 6.08 32.10
N ILE A 104 32.41 4.79 32.32
CA ILE A 104 31.66 3.73 31.64
C ILE A 104 30.16 3.89 31.89
N GLU A 105 29.74 4.03 33.15
CA GLU A 105 28.33 4.25 33.51
C GLU A 105 27.76 5.48 32.82
N THR A 106 28.53 6.57 32.76
CA THR A 106 28.14 7.82 32.11
C THR A 106 27.94 7.62 30.60
N LYS A 107 28.86 6.92 29.91
CA LYS A 107 28.73 6.60 28.48
C LYS A 107 27.57 5.65 28.19
N ILE A 108 27.24 4.75 29.11
CA ILE A 108 26.05 3.91 29.01
C ILE A 108 24.77 4.76 29.13
N LYS A 109 24.69 5.64 30.14
CA LYS A 109 23.55 6.53 30.37
C LYS A 109 23.29 7.48 29.21
N ILE A 110 24.34 8.10 28.64
CA ILE A 110 24.21 8.96 27.46
C ILE A 110 23.52 8.23 26.31
N GLY A 111 23.88 6.97 26.07
CA GLY A 111 23.21 6.16 25.03
C GLY A 111 21.73 5.91 25.34
N ALA A 112 21.39 5.61 26.59
CA ALA A 112 20.00 5.38 27.00
C ALA A 112 19.13 6.66 26.89
N GLU A 113 19.67 7.81 27.29
CA GLU A 113 18.98 9.10 27.14
C GLU A 113 18.81 9.48 25.67
N TYR A 114 19.82 9.21 24.84
CA TYR A 114 19.75 9.45 23.41
C TYR A 114 18.64 8.60 22.78
N ILE A 115 18.60 7.28 23.04
CA ILE A 115 17.55 6.36 22.56
C ILE A 115 16.15 6.84 22.94
N ASN A 116 15.95 7.29 24.18
CA ASN A 116 14.64 7.75 24.66
C ASN A 116 14.16 9.04 23.97
N ASN A 117 15.07 9.82 23.39
CA ASN A 117 14.78 11.10 22.75
C ASN A 117 14.83 11.04 21.21
N VAL A 118 15.14 9.89 20.60
CA VAL A 118 15.14 9.77 19.14
C VAL A 118 13.70 9.84 18.64
N THR A 119 13.39 10.89 17.89
CA THR A 119 12.14 11.02 17.14
C THR A 119 12.50 11.42 15.71
N PHE A 120 12.20 10.55 14.76
CA PHE A 120 12.41 10.83 13.33
C PHE A 120 11.22 11.55 12.69
N SER A 121 10.12 11.71 13.44
CA SER A 121 8.95 12.46 12.98
C SER A 121 9.13 13.94 13.25
N HIS A 122 9.00 14.74 12.20
CA HIS A 122 9.18 16.19 12.23
C HIS A 122 7.92 16.90 11.76
N ASN A 123 7.50 17.95 12.47
CA ASN A 123 6.25 18.67 12.16
C ASN A 123 6.27 19.40 10.81
N ASP A 124 7.46 19.67 10.25
CA ASP A 124 7.64 20.33 8.96
C ASP A 124 7.75 19.33 7.78
N ALA A 125 7.76 18.02 8.07
CA ALA A 125 7.84 16.97 7.07
C ALA A 125 6.49 16.28 6.87
N ILE A 126 6.29 15.75 5.66
CA ILE A 126 5.07 15.04 5.28
C ILE A 126 5.29 13.54 5.51
N TYR A 127 4.41 12.94 6.30
CA TYR A 127 4.39 11.50 6.55
C TYR A 127 3.07 10.90 6.06
N PRO A 128 3.10 9.79 5.31
CA PRO A 128 1.89 9.05 4.99
C PRO A 128 1.26 8.46 6.25
N THR A 129 -0.05 8.34 6.21
CA THR A 129 -0.84 7.71 7.27
C THR A 129 -0.99 6.21 7.02
N GLN A 130 -1.56 5.50 8.00
CA GLN A 130 -1.93 4.10 7.79
C GLN A 130 -2.97 3.92 6.68
N GLU A 131 -3.86 4.90 6.49
CA GLU A 131 -4.84 4.91 5.40
C GLU A 131 -4.15 5.00 4.03
N ASP A 132 -3.06 5.76 3.93
CA ASP A 132 -2.26 5.84 2.70
C ASP A 132 -1.62 4.49 2.35
N LEU A 133 -1.10 3.78 3.36
CA LEU A 133 -0.53 2.44 3.17
C LEU A 133 -1.61 1.45 2.73
N THR A 134 -2.79 1.47 3.39
CA THR A 134 -3.93 0.62 3.00
C THR A 134 -4.39 0.92 1.57
N GLY A 135 -4.53 2.19 1.21
CA GLY A 135 -4.91 2.61 -0.14
C GLY A 135 -3.92 2.15 -1.20
N ALA A 136 -2.61 2.23 -0.92
CA ALA A 136 -1.57 1.73 -1.81
C ALA A 136 -1.63 0.20 -1.99
N ALA A 137 -1.85 -0.55 -0.90
CA ALA A 137 -1.98 -2.00 -0.92
C ALA A 137 -3.19 -2.46 -1.75
N VAL A 138 -4.37 -1.87 -1.52
CA VAL A 138 -5.59 -2.15 -2.27
C VAL A 138 -5.43 -1.79 -3.75
N ALA A 139 -4.76 -0.67 -4.06
CA ALA A 139 -4.48 -0.30 -5.44
C ALA A 139 -3.58 -1.31 -6.16
N LEU A 140 -2.54 -1.83 -5.47
CA LEU A 140 -1.65 -2.85 -6.02
C LEU A 140 -2.38 -4.17 -6.26
N SER A 141 -3.18 -4.64 -5.29
CA SER A 141 -4.04 -5.83 -5.42
C SER A 141 -5.04 -5.66 -6.58
N ARG A 142 -5.63 -4.47 -6.76
CA ARG A 142 -6.51 -4.22 -7.91
C ARG A 142 -5.78 -4.39 -9.25
N LEU A 143 -4.53 -3.94 -9.37
CA LEU A 143 -3.73 -4.15 -10.58
C LEU A 143 -3.42 -5.63 -10.79
N GLN A 144 -3.05 -6.34 -9.73
CA GLN A 144 -2.85 -7.79 -9.73
C GLN A 144 -4.09 -8.52 -10.25
N GLN A 145 -5.27 -8.25 -9.70
CA GLN A 145 -6.53 -8.86 -10.12
C GLN A 145 -6.93 -8.46 -11.56
N THR A 146 -6.78 -7.18 -11.91
CA THR A 146 -7.23 -6.66 -13.20
C THR A 146 -6.41 -7.22 -14.34
N TYR A 147 -5.09 -7.32 -14.17
CA TYR A 147 -4.17 -7.77 -15.20
C TYR A 147 -3.71 -9.22 -15.06
N GLU A 148 -4.25 -9.95 -14.08
CA GLU A 148 -3.88 -11.34 -13.76
C GLU A 148 -2.35 -11.47 -13.60
N LEU A 149 -1.77 -10.56 -12.81
CA LEU A 149 -0.32 -10.51 -12.58
C LEU A 149 0.10 -11.64 -11.64
N GLU A 150 1.21 -12.29 -11.96
CA GLU A 150 1.81 -13.29 -11.10
C GLU A 150 2.46 -12.61 -9.89
N VAL A 151 2.04 -13.00 -8.68
CA VAL A 151 2.51 -12.38 -7.43
C VAL A 151 4.00 -12.58 -7.22
N ASP A 152 4.54 -13.72 -7.66
CA ASP A 152 5.98 -14.00 -7.62
C ASP A 152 6.78 -13.04 -8.51
N GLU A 153 6.33 -12.75 -9.73
CA GLU A 153 6.97 -11.75 -10.58
C GLU A 153 6.83 -10.34 -9.97
N LEU A 154 5.65 -10.02 -9.48
CA LEU A 154 5.35 -8.71 -8.91
C LEU A 154 6.20 -8.42 -7.67
N ALA A 155 6.39 -9.42 -6.80
CA ALA A 155 7.27 -9.35 -5.65
C ALA A 155 8.75 -9.18 -6.04
N GLU A 156 9.15 -9.63 -7.23
CA GLU A 156 10.49 -9.41 -7.78
C GLU A 156 10.62 -8.10 -8.56
N GLY A 157 9.59 -7.24 -8.54
CA GLY A 157 9.58 -5.97 -9.28
C GLY A 157 9.50 -6.16 -10.80
N LYS A 158 8.97 -7.31 -11.25
CA LYS A 158 8.89 -7.69 -12.66
C LYS A 158 7.45 -7.65 -13.16
N LEU A 159 7.28 -7.12 -14.36
CA LEU A 159 5.99 -7.17 -15.08
C LEU A 159 6.26 -7.67 -16.50
N LYS A 160 5.73 -8.84 -16.84
CA LYS A 160 5.87 -9.46 -18.18
C LYS A 160 7.34 -9.60 -18.59
N GLY A 161 8.19 -10.05 -17.67
CA GLY A 161 9.62 -10.26 -17.90
C GLY A 161 10.50 -9.01 -17.91
N VAL A 162 9.94 -7.80 -17.72
CA VAL A 162 10.71 -6.55 -17.59
C VAL A 162 10.82 -6.16 -16.12
N THR A 163 12.03 -5.83 -15.67
CA THR A 163 12.28 -5.37 -14.29
C THR A 163 12.08 -3.86 -14.21
N TYR A 164 11.16 -3.43 -13.34
CA TYR A 164 10.79 -2.03 -13.16
C TYR A 164 11.21 -1.46 -11.80
N SER A 165 11.41 -2.32 -10.80
CA SER A 165 11.74 -1.90 -9.44
C SER A 165 12.69 -2.87 -8.75
N THR A 166 13.14 -2.47 -7.57
CA THR A 166 13.77 -3.39 -6.61
C THR A 166 12.76 -4.45 -6.16
N PRO A 167 13.19 -5.69 -5.88
CA PRO A 167 12.35 -6.71 -5.27
C PRO A 167 11.82 -6.27 -3.91
N LEU A 168 10.59 -6.68 -3.60
CA LEU A 168 10.00 -6.58 -2.28
C LEU A 168 10.68 -7.59 -1.34
N THR A 169 10.86 -7.16 -0.09
CA THR A 169 11.37 -7.99 1.01
C THR A 169 10.27 -8.90 1.56
N ALA A 170 10.63 -9.86 2.41
CA ALA A 170 9.64 -10.61 3.19
C ALA A 170 8.77 -9.68 4.05
N GLY A 171 9.35 -8.60 4.59
CA GLY A 171 8.63 -7.60 5.38
C GLY A 171 7.58 -6.84 4.57
N ASP A 172 7.93 -6.42 3.35
CA ASP A 172 6.99 -5.74 2.45
C ASP A 172 5.82 -6.65 2.07
N CYS A 173 6.12 -7.91 1.73
CA CYS A 173 5.10 -8.89 1.38
C CYS A 173 4.18 -9.23 2.56
N TYR A 174 4.75 -9.31 3.77
CA TYR A 174 3.99 -9.58 4.99
C TYR A 174 3.03 -8.43 5.32
N GLU A 175 3.49 -7.16 5.30
CA GLU A 175 2.62 -6.01 5.53
C GLU A 175 1.54 -5.87 4.46
N LEU A 176 1.87 -6.12 3.19
CA LEU A 176 0.90 -6.14 2.11
C LEU A 176 -0.17 -7.22 2.33
N GLY A 177 0.24 -8.46 2.60
CA GLY A 177 -0.69 -9.56 2.89
C GLY A 177 -1.57 -9.27 4.12
N LYS A 178 -1.00 -8.68 5.18
CA LYS A 178 -1.72 -8.34 6.41
C LYS A 178 -2.77 -7.27 6.16
N THR A 179 -2.40 -6.28 5.35
CA THR A 179 -3.28 -5.17 4.97
C THR A 179 -4.46 -5.69 4.15
N LEU A 180 -4.21 -6.52 3.13
CA LEU A 180 -5.27 -7.13 2.31
C LEU A 180 -6.18 -8.06 3.13
N TYR A 181 -5.62 -8.80 4.08
CA TYR A 181 -6.40 -9.62 5.01
C TYR A 181 -7.39 -8.75 5.82
N ASN A 182 -6.95 -7.60 6.33
CA ASN A 182 -7.81 -6.68 7.08
C ASN A 182 -8.90 -6.05 6.20
N GLU A 183 -8.58 -5.81 4.91
CA GLU A 183 -9.53 -5.37 3.88
C GLU A 183 -10.43 -6.51 3.36
N LYS A 184 -10.33 -7.72 3.94
CA LYS A 184 -11.10 -8.92 3.60
C LYS A 184 -10.85 -9.46 2.19
N ASP A 185 -9.78 -9.03 1.54
CA ASP A 185 -9.29 -9.63 0.31
C ASP A 185 -8.45 -10.87 0.64
N TYR A 186 -9.12 -11.91 1.14
CA TYR A 186 -8.46 -13.12 1.63
C TYR A 186 -7.72 -13.86 0.52
N LYS A 187 -8.15 -13.74 -0.73
CA LYS A 187 -7.50 -14.41 -1.85
C LYS A 187 -6.11 -13.82 -2.07
N ASP A 188 -6.02 -12.51 -2.27
CA ASP A 188 -4.72 -11.88 -2.53
C ASP A 188 -3.85 -11.87 -1.27
N ALA A 189 -4.45 -11.73 -0.08
CA ALA A 189 -3.75 -11.85 1.19
C ALA A 189 -3.02 -13.19 1.32
N LEU A 190 -3.66 -14.30 0.94
CA LEU A 190 -3.05 -15.62 0.97
C LEU A 190 -1.85 -15.73 0.00
N GLU A 191 -1.99 -15.20 -1.21
CA GLU A 191 -0.92 -15.20 -2.21
C GLU A 191 0.30 -14.42 -1.69
N TRP A 192 0.09 -13.22 -1.13
CA TRP A 192 1.15 -12.39 -0.57
C TRP A 192 1.79 -12.96 0.69
N MET A 193 1.00 -13.55 1.60
CA MET A 193 1.55 -14.24 2.78
C MET A 193 2.42 -15.44 2.40
N THR A 194 2.05 -16.15 1.33
CA THR A 194 2.83 -17.28 0.82
C THR A 194 4.18 -16.83 0.23
N VAL A 195 4.20 -15.68 -0.46
CA VAL A 195 5.46 -15.06 -0.90
C VAL A 195 6.29 -14.57 0.28
N ALA A 196 5.66 -13.94 1.27
CA ALA A 196 6.32 -13.47 2.49
C ALA A 196 7.03 -14.62 3.20
N PHE A 197 6.36 -15.77 3.37
CA PHE A 197 6.98 -16.97 3.95
C PHE A 197 8.21 -17.43 3.17
N ARG A 198 8.09 -17.59 1.85
CA ARG A 198 9.21 -18.04 1.00
C ARG A 198 10.42 -17.10 1.10
N LYS A 199 10.19 -15.79 1.11
CA LYS A 199 11.25 -14.79 1.25
C LYS A 199 11.84 -14.78 2.66
N TYR A 200 11.01 -14.95 3.69
CA TYR A 200 11.44 -14.99 5.08
C TYR A 200 12.48 -16.10 5.33
N GLU A 201 12.27 -17.29 4.76
CA GLU A 201 13.23 -18.41 4.85
C GLU A 201 14.57 -18.10 4.17
N LEU A 202 14.56 -17.32 3.08
CA LEU A 202 15.73 -17.01 2.28
C LEU A 202 16.56 -15.85 2.84
N GLU A 203 15.89 -14.82 3.34
CA GLU A 203 16.55 -13.56 3.71
C GLU A 203 17.33 -13.67 5.03
N GLN A 204 16.92 -14.54 5.95
CA GLN A 204 17.58 -14.76 7.25
C GLN A 204 17.86 -13.47 8.05
N ILE A 205 17.02 -12.45 7.85
CA ILE A 205 17.05 -11.17 8.58
C ILE A 205 16.05 -11.24 9.74
N SER A 206 16.35 -10.52 10.82
CA SER A 206 15.41 -10.37 11.94
C SER A 206 14.28 -9.41 11.56
N TYR A 207 13.07 -9.92 11.47
CA TYR A 207 11.84 -9.12 11.32
C TYR A 207 11.14 -8.89 12.67
N TYR A 208 10.18 -7.97 12.71
CA TYR A 208 9.33 -7.74 13.89
C TYR A 208 8.21 -8.80 14.03
N PHE A 209 8.03 -9.63 13.00
CA PHE A 209 7.16 -10.79 12.98
C PHE A 209 7.99 -12.07 12.88
N THR A 210 7.38 -13.20 13.21
CA THR A 210 7.98 -14.53 13.15
C THR A 210 7.29 -15.42 12.14
N GLU A 211 7.88 -16.58 11.87
CA GLU A 211 7.27 -17.65 11.08
C GLU A 211 5.90 -18.07 11.63
N GLU A 212 5.73 -18.10 12.96
CA GLU A 212 4.45 -18.36 13.61
C GLU A 212 3.38 -17.37 13.14
N ASN A 213 3.70 -16.08 13.08
CA ASN A 213 2.74 -15.06 12.66
C ASN A 213 2.30 -15.28 11.20
N ILE A 214 3.24 -15.61 10.30
CA ILE A 214 2.90 -15.89 8.91
C ILE A 214 2.00 -17.13 8.80
N PHE A 215 2.32 -18.20 9.54
CA PHE A 215 1.53 -19.43 9.52
C PHE A 215 0.11 -19.23 10.06
N ASP A 216 -0.06 -18.40 11.08
CA ASP A 216 -1.37 -18.04 11.62
C ASP A 216 -2.24 -17.36 10.55
N TYR A 217 -1.69 -16.35 9.85
CA TYR A 217 -2.38 -15.69 8.75
C TYR A 217 -2.71 -16.65 7.61
N ILE A 218 -1.75 -17.47 7.15
CA ILE A 218 -2.01 -18.44 6.06
C ILE A 218 -3.09 -19.44 6.47
N ALA A 219 -3.00 -20.02 7.67
CA ALA A 219 -3.96 -21.01 8.14
C ALA A 219 -5.38 -20.44 8.22
N PHE A 220 -5.53 -19.27 8.85
CA PHE A 220 -6.85 -18.67 9.03
C PHE A 220 -7.42 -18.13 7.71
N THR A 221 -6.57 -17.60 6.82
CA THR A 221 -7.02 -17.15 5.48
C THR A 221 -7.53 -18.31 4.64
N ASN A 222 -6.87 -19.48 4.68
CA ASN A 222 -7.38 -20.70 4.04
C ASN A 222 -8.75 -21.12 4.62
N TYR A 223 -8.92 -21.03 5.94
CA TYR A 223 -10.20 -21.31 6.58
C TYR A 223 -11.30 -20.35 6.09
N LEU A 224 -11.03 -19.05 6.01
CA LEU A 224 -11.97 -18.03 5.52
C LEU A 224 -12.34 -18.22 4.03
N LEU A 225 -11.42 -18.75 3.24
CA LEU A 225 -11.67 -19.14 1.84
C LEU A 225 -12.42 -20.47 1.69
N GLY A 226 -12.67 -21.18 2.80
CA GLY A 226 -13.36 -22.47 2.81
C GLY A 226 -12.45 -23.68 2.54
N ASP A 227 -11.14 -23.48 2.36
CA ASP A 227 -10.17 -24.57 2.24
C ASP A 227 -9.72 -25.05 3.64
N ILE A 228 -10.60 -25.83 4.26
CA ILE A 228 -10.42 -26.34 5.61
C ILE A 228 -9.25 -27.33 5.69
N LYS A 229 -8.93 -28.02 4.58
CA LYS A 229 -7.83 -28.99 4.54
C LYS A 229 -6.49 -28.25 4.60
N SER A 230 -6.30 -27.23 3.77
CA SER A 230 -5.10 -26.39 3.83
C SER A 230 -4.99 -25.67 5.16
N ALA A 231 -6.10 -25.14 5.70
CA ALA A 231 -6.12 -24.53 7.03
C ALA A 231 -5.57 -25.48 8.12
N LEU A 232 -6.06 -26.73 8.14
CA LEU A 232 -5.60 -27.76 9.07
C LEU A 232 -4.11 -28.08 8.91
N GLU A 233 -3.61 -28.18 7.68
CA GLU A 233 -2.20 -28.44 7.41
C GLU A 233 -1.29 -27.31 7.93
N TRP A 234 -1.67 -26.05 7.68
CA TRP A 234 -0.93 -24.90 8.17
C TRP A 234 -1.02 -24.74 9.69
N THR A 235 -2.16 -25.03 10.30
CA THR A 235 -2.27 -25.06 11.78
C THR A 235 -1.37 -26.13 12.41
N LYS A 236 -1.21 -27.29 11.77
CA LYS A 236 -0.23 -28.30 12.23
C LYS A 236 1.20 -27.80 12.12
N LYS A 237 1.56 -27.11 11.03
CA LYS A 237 2.88 -26.48 10.88
C LYS A 237 3.12 -25.41 11.96
N LEU A 238 2.10 -24.60 12.26
CA LEU A 238 2.15 -23.63 13.35
C LEU A 238 2.48 -24.30 14.69
N LEU A 239 1.80 -25.40 15.04
CA LEU A 239 2.05 -26.13 16.29
C LEU A 239 3.43 -26.83 16.35
N ILE A 240 4.09 -27.06 15.21
CA ILE A 240 5.49 -27.53 15.20
C ILE A 240 6.43 -26.40 15.64
N VAL A 241 6.18 -25.16 15.19
CA VAL A 241 6.98 -23.97 15.52
C VAL A 241 6.66 -23.45 16.93
N ASN A 242 5.38 -23.40 17.30
CA ASN A 242 4.92 -23.03 18.63
C ASN A 242 3.92 -24.07 19.19
N PRO A 243 4.41 -25.11 19.91
CA PRO A 243 3.57 -26.13 20.51
C PRO A 243 2.60 -25.62 21.58
N ASN A 244 2.86 -24.44 22.15
CA ASN A 244 2.06 -23.87 23.25
C ASN A 244 0.98 -22.90 22.74
N ASN A 245 0.76 -22.81 21.43
CA ASN A 245 -0.31 -21.97 20.88
C ASN A 245 -1.69 -22.60 21.13
N GLU A 246 -2.36 -22.15 22.19
CA GLU A 246 -3.68 -22.66 22.60
C GLU A 246 -4.72 -22.58 21.48
N ARG A 247 -4.78 -21.44 20.77
CA ARG A 247 -5.75 -21.20 19.69
C ARG A 247 -5.57 -22.19 18.54
N ALA A 248 -4.33 -22.39 18.10
CA ALA A 248 -4.02 -23.35 17.04
C ALA A 248 -4.37 -24.78 17.49
N GLY A 249 -4.10 -25.12 18.75
CA GLY A 249 -4.48 -26.41 19.36
C GLY A 249 -5.99 -26.65 19.31
N ASP A 250 -6.78 -25.65 19.70
CA ASP A 250 -8.25 -25.72 19.74
C ASP A 250 -8.89 -25.77 18.34
N ASN A 251 -8.24 -25.19 17.33
CA ASN A 251 -8.72 -25.20 15.95
C ASN A 251 -8.64 -26.61 15.29
N ILE A 252 -7.68 -27.46 15.67
CA ILE A 252 -7.49 -28.79 15.09
C ILE A 252 -8.75 -29.67 15.17
N PRO A 253 -9.35 -29.94 16.35
CA PRO A 253 -10.55 -30.78 16.44
C PRO A 253 -11.74 -30.16 15.70
N TYR A 254 -11.84 -28.82 15.69
CA TYR A 254 -12.88 -28.11 14.96
C TYR A 254 -12.77 -28.32 13.45
N TYR A 255 -11.57 -28.19 12.87
CA TYR A 255 -11.35 -28.44 11.44
C TYR A 255 -11.60 -29.91 11.06
N HIS A 256 -11.19 -30.86 11.90
CA HIS A 256 -11.50 -32.28 11.67
C HIS A 256 -13.01 -32.53 11.60
N LYS A 257 -13.79 -31.91 12.49
CA LYS A 257 -15.25 -32.00 12.46
C LYS A 257 -15.82 -31.43 11.15
N LEU A 258 -15.41 -30.23 10.75
CA LEU A 258 -15.92 -29.60 9.52
C LEU A 258 -15.58 -30.40 8.26
N ILE A 259 -14.37 -30.98 8.19
CA ILE A 259 -13.97 -31.84 7.06
C ILE A 259 -14.87 -33.08 6.99
N ALA A 260 -15.15 -33.73 8.13
CA ALA A 260 -16.05 -34.88 8.16
C ALA A 260 -17.48 -34.52 7.71
N GLU A 261 -17.99 -33.36 8.14
CA GLU A 261 -19.30 -32.85 7.71
C GLU A 261 -19.35 -32.58 6.20
N GLN A 262 -18.32 -31.93 5.63
CA GLN A 262 -18.21 -31.71 4.18
C GLN A 262 -18.15 -33.03 3.40
N GLU A 263 -17.38 -34.01 3.86
CA GLU A 263 -17.26 -35.31 3.20
C GLU A 263 -18.58 -36.09 3.23
N GLU A 264 -19.31 -36.05 4.35
CA GLU A 264 -20.65 -36.66 4.45
C GLU A 264 -21.67 -35.95 3.54
N ALA A 265 -21.65 -34.61 3.47
CA ALA A 265 -22.49 -33.85 2.56
C ALA A 265 -22.23 -34.23 1.09
N LEU A 266 -20.95 -34.36 0.70
CA LEU A 266 -20.55 -34.81 -0.63
C LEU A 266 -21.00 -36.25 -0.92
N LYS A 267 -20.93 -37.16 0.06
CA LYS A 267 -21.44 -38.53 -0.08
C LYS A 267 -22.97 -38.56 -0.30
N ARG A 268 -23.73 -37.73 0.43
CA ARG A 268 -25.18 -37.59 0.26
C ARG A 268 -25.54 -37.02 -1.11
N SER A 269 -24.82 -36.00 -1.57
CA SER A 269 -24.97 -35.44 -2.93
C SER A 269 -24.77 -36.51 -4.01
N ARG A 270 -23.70 -37.31 -3.91
CA ARG A 270 -23.40 -38.40 -4.85
C ARG A 270 -24.44 -39.52 -4.85
N ARG A 271 -25.18 -39.72 -3.76
CA ARG A 271 -26.27 -40.70 -3.66
C ARG A 271 -27.58 -40.22 -4.28
N GLY A 272 -27.67 -38.97 -4.70
CA GLY A 272 -28.89 -38.38 -5.26
C GLY A 272 -29.94 -38.01 -4.21
N ASP A 273 -29.59 -38.04 -2.92
CA ASP A 273 -30.49 -37.77 -1.80
C ASP A 273 -30.81 -36.27 -1.64
N ILE A 274 -30.15 -35.40 -2.41
CA ILE A 274 -30.28 -33.94 -2.34
C ILE A 274 -31.02 -33.46 -3.60
N GLY A 275 -32.33 -33.69 -3.63
CA GLY A 275 -33.23 -32.98 -4.54
C GLY A 275 -33.21 -31.48 -4.22
N GLU A 276 -33.05 -30.66 -5.26
CA GLU A 276 -33.24 -29.19 -5.33
C GLU A 276 -32.40 -28.27 -4.42
N LYS A 277 -31.85 -28.69 -3.28
CA LYS A 277 -31.09 -27.79 -2.37
C LYS A 277 -29.72 -27.35 -2.88
N LEU A 278 -29.13 -28.05 -3.86
CA LEU A 278 -27.80 -27.72 -4.37
C LEU A 278 -27.81 -26.49 -5.29
N ASN A 279 -28.94 -26.14 -5.89
CA ASN A 279 -29.03 -25.00 -6.79
C ASN A 279 -29.13 -23.66 -6.05
N GLU A 280 -29.54 -23.65 -4.77
CA GLU A 280 -29.63 -22.42 -3.95
C GLU A 280 -28.28 -22.03 -3.31
N GLU A 281 -27.34 -22.96 -3.11
CA GLU A 281 -26.00 -22.66 -2.56
C GLU A 281 -24.91 -22.45 -3.63
N ILE A 282 -25.13 -22.92 -4.88
CA ILE A 282 -24.17 -22.78 -5.99
C ILE A 282 -24.34 -21.46 -6.76
N GLU A 283 -25.48 -20.79 -6.66
CA GLU A 283 -25.56 -19.36 -6.94
C GLU A 283 -24.87 -18.61 -5.80
N ASN A 284 -23.55 -18.69 -5.78
CA ASN A 284 -22.70 -17.60 -5.34
C ASN A 284 -23.27 -16.37 -6.04
N ILE A 285 -24.12 -15.59 -5.36
CA ILE A 285 -24.66 -14.33 -5.85
C ILE A 285 -23.46 -13.39 -5.88
N SER A 286 -22.62 -13.59 -6.90
CA SER A 286 -21.76 -12.58 -7.47
C SER A 286 -22.73 -11.43 -7.69
N THR A 287 -22.60 -10.39 -6.88
CA THR A 287 -23.48 -9.23 -6.98
C THR A 287 -23.43 -8.73 -8.43
N ALA A 288 -24.45 -8.00 -8.89
CA ALA A 288 -24.41 -7.38 -10.21
C ALA A 288 -23.08 -6.61 -10.42
N TYR A 289 -22.58 -5.99 -9.35
CA TYR A 289 -21.28 -5.35 -9.29
C TYR A 289 -20.10 -6.31 -9.51
N ASP A 290 -20.08 -7.50 -8.90
CA ASP A 290 -18.99 -8.47 -9.11
C ASP A 290 -18.93 -9.01 -10.54
N ILE A 291 -20.10 -9.17 -11.18
CA ILE A 291 -20.20 -9.57 -12.59
C ILE A 291 -19.66 -8.44 -13.47
N GLU A 292 -20.08 -7.21 -13.23
CA GLU A 292 -19.60 -6.03 -13.95
C GLU A 292 -18.09 -5.84 -13.77
N LYS A 293 -17.57 -5.98 -12.54
CA LYS A 293 -16.13 -5.94 -12.23
C LYS A 293 -15.36 -6.97 -13.06
N LYS A 294 -15.84 -8.21 -13.15
CA LYS A 294 -15.20 -9.26 -13.97
C LYS A 294 -15.19 -8.89 -15.46
N ILE A 295 -16.29 -8.35 -15.99
CA ILE A 295 -16.37 -7.90 -17.38
C ILE A 295 -15.39 -6.75 -17.63
N TYR A 296 -15.36 -5.76 -16.73
CA TYR A 296 -14.42 -4.65 -16.78
C TYR A 296 -12.96 -5.12 -16.80
N GLN A 297 -12.59 -6.06 -15.94
CA GLN A 297 -11.23 -6.60 -15.89
C GLN A 297 -10.84 -7.30 -17.21
N LYS A 298 -11.76 -8.07 -17.81
CA LYS A 298 -11.56 -8.69 -19.13
C LYS A 298 -11.41 -7.66 -20.25
N LEU A 299 -12.15 -6.56 -20.20
CA LEU A 299 -12.01 -5.44 -21.14
C LEU A 299 -10.63 -4.79 -21.01
N CYS A 300 -10.15 -4.53 -19.79
CA CYS A 300 -8.81 -3.97 -19.55
C CYS A 300 -7.69 -4.85 -20.12
N ARG A 301 -7.89 -6.17 -20.16
CA ARG A 301 -6.93 -7.13 -20.75
C ARG A 301 -7.11 -7.33 -22.25
N GLY A 302 -8.15 -6.78 -22.85
CA GLY A 302 -8.46 -6.95 -24.28
C GLY A 302 -8.96 -8.35 -24.64
N GLU A 303 -9.50 -9.10 -23.67
CA GLU A 303 -10.05 -10.45 -23.89
C GLU A 303 -11.40 -10.40 -24.60
N ILE A 304 -12.18 -9.35 -24.35
CA ILE A 304 -13.46 -9.12 -25.00
C ILE A 304 -13.20 -8.35 -26.30
N LYS A 305 -13.42 -9.04 -27.42
CA LYS A 305 -13.25 -8.47 -28.76
C LYS A 305 -14.62 -8.22 -29.39
N LEU A 306 -14.71 -7.14 -30.17
CA LEU A 306 -15.87 -6.87 -31.01
C LEU A 306 -16.04 -7.97 -32.06
N LEU A 307 -17.30 -8.25 -32.43
CA LEU A 307 -17.59 -9.15 -33.54
C LEU A 307 -16.94 -8.62 -34.83
N PRO A 308 -16.40 -9.50 -35.71
CA PRO A 308 -15.73 -9.05 -36.94
C PRO A 308 -16.60 -8.17 -37.84
N SER A 309 -17.91 -8.41 -37.87
CA SER A 309 -18.88 -7.58 -38.60
C SER A 309 -18.95 -6.14 -38.07
N MET A 310 -18.86 -5.98 -36.74
CA MET A 310 -18.89 -4.68 -36.07
C MET A 310 -17.52 -3.99 -36.16
N ALA A 311 -16.43 -4.71 -35.94
CA ALA A 311 -15.08 -4.16 -36.09
C ALA A 311 -14.84 -3.62 -37.52
N LYS A 312 -15.38 -4.30 -38.54
CA LYS A 312 -15.27 -3.86 -39.95
C LYS A 312 -16.03 -2.56 -40.25
N SER A 313 -17.05 -2.22 -39.46
CA SER A 313 -17.80 -0.96 -39.65
C SER A 313 -17.16 0.24 -38.95
N LEU A 314 -16.16 0.01 -38.09
CA LEU A 314 -15.38 1.07 -37.45
C LEU A 314 -14.44 1.72 -38.47
N THR A 315 -14.38 3.05 -38.44
CA THR A 315 -13.59 3.83 -39.39
C THR A 315 -12.88 4.99 -38.67
N CYS A 316 -11.67 5.29 -39.12
CA CYS A 316 -10.97 6.52 -38.80
C CYS A 316 -11.17 7.50 -39.95
N GLN A 317 -11.53 8.74 -39.65
CA GLN A 317 -11.73 9.76 -40.68
C GLN A 317 -11.28 11.14 -40.19
N TYR A 318 -11.12 12.06 -41.14
CA TYR A 318 -10.94 13.46 -40.85
C TYR A 318 -12.29 14.14 -40.93
N LEU A 319 -12.75 14.73 -39.84
CA LEU A 319 -13.96 15.52 -39.84
C LEU A 319 -13.68 16.86 -40.52
N THR A 320 -14.19 17.00 -41.74
CA THR A 320 -14.13 18.21 -42.54
C THR A 320 -15.53 18.50 -43.07
N GLY A 321 -16.21 19.56 -42.61
CA GLY A 321 -17.39 20.04 -43.34
C GLY A 321 -18.50 20.71 -42.55
N GLU A 322 -18.71 20.36 -41.28
CA GLU A 322 -19.87 20.88 -40.54
C GLU A 322 -19.70 22.34 -40.12
N HIS A 323 -18.52 22.71 -39.62
CA HIS A 323 -18.18 24.08 -39.25
C HIS A 323 -17.09 24.66 -40.18
N PRO A 324 -17.16 25.95 -40.59
CA PRO A 324 -16.14 26.57 -41.46
C PRO A 324 -14.70 26.42 -40.95
N PHE A 325 -14.51 26.39 -39.63
CA PHE A 325 -13.22 26.15 -38.98
C PHE A 325 -12.61 24.80 -39.38
N LEU A 326 -13.42 23.73 -39.47
CA LEU A 326 -12.94 22.37 -39.76
C LEU A 326 -12.45 22.18 -41.19
N ARG A 327 -12.71 23.15 -42.09
CA ARG A 327 -12.12 23.17 -43.44
C ARG A 327 -10.62 23.48 -43.40
N TYR A 328 -10.18 24.25 -42.40
CA TYR A 328 -8.78 24.64 -42.22
C TYR A 328 -8.08 23.80 -41.15
N ALA A 329 -8.83 23.29 -40.18
CA ALA A 329 -8.34 22.47 -39.09
C ALA A 329 -9.20 21.22 -38.94
N ALA A 330 -9.00 20.26 -39.86
CA ALA A 330 -9.67 18.97 -39.82
C ALA A 330 -9.35 18.23 -38.52
N ILE A 331 -10.35 17.60 -37.91
CA ILE A 331 -10.16 16.86 -36.65
C ILE A 331 -10.10 15.37 -36.93
N LYS A 332 -9.11 14.70 -36.34
CA LYS A 332 -8.98 13.25 -36.39
C LYS A 332 -10.06 12.64 -35.51
N MET A 333 -10.89 11.78 -36.09
CA MET A 333 -11.94 11.06 -35.35
C MET A 333 -11.87 9.57 -35.66
N GLU A 334 -12.19 8.75 -34.66
CA GLU A 334 -12.30 7.31 -34.75
C GLU A 334 -13.64 6.86 -34.15
N TYR A 335 -14.39 6.06 -34.90
CA TYR A 335 -15.54 5.33 -34.34
C TYR A 335 -15.04 4.12 -33.55
N LEU A 336 -15.33 4.10 -32.25
CA LEU A 336 -15.09 2.96 -31.36
C LEU A 336 -16.29 2.00 -31.32
N TYR A 337 -17.50 2.50 -31.60
CA TYR A 337 -18.74 1.74 -31.66
C TYR A 337 -19.78 2.47 -32.52
N ARG A 338 -20.82 1.79 -33.03
CA ARG A 338 -21.79 2.34 -34.01
C ARG A 338 -23.26 2.30 -33.58
N ASP A 339 -23.60 1.64 -32.48
CA ASP A 339 -25.01 1.54 -32.01
C ASP A 339 -25.10 1.38 -30.49
N PRO A 340 -24.96 2.45 -29.70
CA PRO A 340 -24.86 3.85 -30.13
C PRO A 340 -23.46 4.23 -30.65
N ASP A 341 -23.35 5.32 -31.40
CA ASP A 341 -22.05 5.85 -31.82
C ASP A 341 -21.19 6.21 -30.59
N ILE A 342 -20.01 5.60 -30.48
CA ILE A 342 -18.95 5.99 -29.54
C ILE A 342 -17.79 6.49 -30.39
N VAL A 343 -17.42 7.75 -30.23
CA VAL A 343 -16.43 8.43 -31.08
C VAL A 343 -15.31 9.00 -30.22
N MET A 344 -14.07 8.75 -30.61
CA MET A 344 -12.89 9.38 -30.02
C MET A 344 -12.30 10.40 -30.97
N TYR A 345 -12.02 11.60 -30.45
CA TYR A 345 -11.40 12.70 -31.19
C TYR A 345 -9.97 12.90 -30.71
N TYR A 346 -9.04 13.09 -31.64
CA TYR A 346 -7.61 13.19 -31.35
C TYR A 346 -7.05 14.55 -31.74
N ASP A 347 -5.96 14.94 -31.06
CA ASP A 347 -5.09 16.08 -31.40
C ASP A 347 -5.79 17.46 -31.51
N PHE A 348 -6.97 17.64 -30.90
CA PHE A 348 -7.70 18.92 -30.98
C PHE A 348 -7.27 19.95 -29.92
N TYR A 349 -6.57 19.51 -28.88
CA TYR A 349 -6.04 20.36 -27.82
C TYR A 349 -4.84 19.71 -27.11
N ARG A 350 -3.83 20.53 -26.81
CA ARG A 350 -2.71 20.19 -25.91
C ARG A 350 -2.43 21.42 -25.07
N ALA A 351 -2.66 21.36 -23.78
CA ALA A 351 -2.28 22.42 -22.85
C ALA A 351 -1.74 21.84 -21.55
N VAL A 352 -0.80 22.59 -20.98
CA VAL A 352 -0.34 22.39 -19.61
C VAL A 352 -1.14 23.35 -18.75
N VAL A 353 -1.93 22.82 -17.84
CA VAL A 353 -2.71 23.61 -16.88
C VAL A 353 -1.93 23.63 -15.57
N HIS A 354 -1.46 24.81 -15.18
CA HIS A 354 -0.94 25.04 -13.83
C HIS A 354 -2.05 25.70 -13.03
N ASP A 355 -2.84 24.92 -12.29
CA ASP A 355 -3.74 25.47 -11.30
C ASP A 355 -3.16 25.33 -9.89
N THR A 356 -3.39 26.35 -9.08
CA THR A 356 -2.90 26.53 -7.70
C THR A 356 -3.98 26.28 -6.65
N LYS A 357 -5.23 26.02 -7.07
CA LYS A 357 -6.36 25.82 -6.16
C LYS A 357 -6.75 24.35 -6.07
N LYS A 358 -6.45 23.74 -4.91
CA LYS A 358 -6.96 22.42 -4.52
C LYS A 358 -8.49 22.49 -4.42
N VAL A 359 -9.21 22.04 -5.44
CA VAL A 359 -10.64 21.72 -5.29
C VAL A 359 -10.72 20.38 -4.56
N GLY A 360 -11.50 20.34 -3.48
CA GLY A 360 -11.62 19.17 -2.62
C GLY A 360 -11.96 17.92 -3.43
N VAL A 361 -11.03 16.97 -3.46
CA VAL A 361 -11.24 15.67 -4.10
C VAL A 361 -12.01 14.81 -3.10
N LYS A 362 -13.07 14.12 -3.56
CA LYS A 362 -13.68 13.09 -2.73
C LYS A 362 -12.64 11.99 -2.50
N PRO A 363 -12.42 11.52 -1.26
CA PRO A 363 -11.51 10.42 -1.00
C PRO A 363 -11.93 9.22 -1.84
N ALA A 364 -10.98 8.70 -2.60
CA ALA A 364 -11.15 7.50 -3.40
C ALA A 364 -10.23 6.45 -2.81
N HIS A 365 -10.76 5.27 -2.47
CA HIS A 365 -9.97 4.15 -1.97
C HIS A 365 -9.09 3.50 -3.05
N PHE A 366 -8.71 4.24 -4.09
CA PHE A 366 -7.90 3.78 -5.21
C PHE A 366 -7.14 4.95 -5.83
N ARG A 367 -6.00 4.64 -6.47
CA ARG A 367 -5.17 5.64 -7.15
C ARG A 367 -5.97 6.31 -8.28
N ILE A 368 -6.13 7.62 -8.17
CA ILE A 368 -6.74 8.47 -9.19
C ILE A 368 -5.76 9.58 -9.53
N SER A 369 -5.51 9.82 -10.81
CA SER A 369 -4.85 11.05 -11.21
C SER A 369 -5.64 12.21 -10.61
N LYS A 370 -5.00 13.12 -9.85
CA LYS A 370 -5.71 14.31 -9.36
C LYS A 370 -6.26 15.03 -10.58
N THR A 371 -7.56 15.30 -10.54
CA THR A 371 -8.28 15.99 -11.59
C THR A 371 -8.79 17.31 -11.06
N GLY A 372 -8.64 18.36 -11.85
CA GLY A 372 -9.29 19.65 -11.66
C GLY A 372 -10.43 19.79 -12.65
N TRP A 373 -11.51 20.43 -12.22
CA TRP A 373 -12.58 20.86 -13.10
C TRP A 373 -12.27 22.26 -13.59
N LEU A 374 -12.31 22.44 -14.90
CA LEU A 374 -11.98 23.67 -15.60
C LEU A 374 -13.23 24.24 -16.23
N TYR A 375 -13.58 25.46 -15.81
CA TYR A 375 -14.79 26.15 -16.25
C TYR A 375 -14.46 27.19 -17.31
N ASP A 376 -15.37 27.37 -18.27
CA ASP A 376 -15.17 28.27 -19.41
C ASP A 376 -14.90 29.73 -19.00
N ASP A 377 -15.42 30.16 -17.85
CA ASP A 377 -15.25 31.52 -17.31
C ASP A 377 -13.90 31.75 -16.63
N GLU A 378 -13.13 30.70 -16.33
CA GLU A 378 -11.82 30.81 -15.68
C GLU A 378 -10.73 31.31 -16.62
N SER A 379 -10.82 31.00 -17.92
CA SER A 379 -9.82 31.43 -18.91
C SER A 379 -10.34 31.43 -20.34
N PRO A 380 -9.98 32.44 -21.17
CA PRO A 380 -10.28 32.44 -22.60
C PRO A 380 -9.72 31.21 -23.36
N SER A 381 -8.71 30.55 -22.82
CA SER A 381 -8.17 29.30 -23.38
C SER A 381 -9.09 28.12 -23.14
N ILE A 382 -9.70 28.01 -21.95
CA ILE A 382 -10.65 26.95 -21.59
C ILE A 382 -11.92 27.09 -22.44
N ALA A 383 -12.51 28.29 -22.47
CA ALA A 383 -13.65 28.59 -23.35
C ALA A 383 -13.36 28.36 -24.85
N ARG A 384 -12.10 28.40 -25.28
CA ARG A 384 -11.73 28.06 -26.67
C ARG A 384 -11.79 26.56 -26.92
N VAL A 385 -11.47 25.73 -25.94
CA VAL A 385 -11.58 24.27 -26.05
C VAL A 385 -13.04 23.88 -26.17
N SER A 386 -13.90 24.34 -25.25
CA SER A 386 -15.33 24.05 -25.28
C SER A 386 -15.99 24.50 -26.58
N ARG A 387 -15.63 25.68 -27.10
CA ARG A 387 -16.06 26.11 -28.44
C ARG A 387 -15.60 25.18 -29.55
N ARG A 388 -14.35 24.72 -29.55
CA ARG A 388 -13.88 23.75 -30.55
C ARG A 388 -14.65 22.43 -30.45
N VAL A 389 -14.87 21.92 -29.24
CA VAL A 389 -15.68 20.72 -29.02
C VAL A 389 -17.08 20.91 -29.59
N SER A 390 -17.71 22.05 -29.33
CA SER A 390 -18.99 22.40 -29.93
C SER A 390 -18.92 22.41 -31.47
N ASP A 391 -17.91 23.04 -32.06
CA ASP A 391 -17.74 23.12 -33.52
C ASP A 391 -17.62 21.75 -34.20
N PHE A 392 -16.99 20.77 -33.56
CA PHE A 392 -16.76 19.44 -34.16
C PHE A 392 -17.72 18.35 -33.75
N THR A 393 -18.40 18.51 -32.62
CA THR A 393 -19.49 17.60 -32.23
C THR A 393 -20.84 18.09 -32.74
N ASN A 394 -20.94 19.36 -33.11
CA ASN A 394 -22.20 20.05 -33.42
C ASN A 394 -23.19 20.03 -32.23
N LEU A 395 -22.67 19.94 -31.01
CA LEU A 395 -23.42 19.95 -29.76
C LEU A 395 -23.17 21.24 -28.99
N ASP A 396 -24.20 21.73 -28.29
CA ASP A 396 -24.03 22.85 -27.35
C ASP A 396 -23.38 22.34 -26.06
N MET A 397 -22.40 23.08 -25.54
CA MET A 397 -21.67 22.74 -24.31
C MET A 397 -22.35 23.27 -23.04
N LYS A 398 -23.48 23.99 -23.14
CA LYS A 398 -24.17 24.56 -21.95
C LYS A 398 -24.54 23.54 -20.87
N SER A 399 -24.84 22.31 -21.25
CA SER A 399 -25.19 21.22 -20.33
C SER A 399 -24.08 20.18 -20.20
N SER A 400 -22.89 20.40 -20.77
CA SER A 400 -21.78 19.47 -20.61
C SER A 400 -21.19 19.59 -19.21
N GLU A 401 -20.57 18.52 -18.73
CA GLU A 401 -19.69 18.62 -17.57
C GLU A 401 -18.51 19.56 -17.88
N PRO A 402 -17.93 20.23 -16.87
CA PRO A 402 -16.73 21.05 -17.05
C PRO A 402 -15.57 20.20 -17.57
N LEU A 403 -14.59 20.84 -18.22
CA LEU A 403 -13.42 20.13 -18.73
C LEU A 403 -12.60 19.58 -17.55
N GLN A 404 -12.10 18.36 -17.67
CA GLN A 404 -11.21 17.77 -16.66
C GLN A 404 -9.75 17.94 -17.07
N GLY A 405 -8.93 18.52 -16.19
CA GLY A 405 -7.48 18.59 -16.32
C GLY A 405 -6.80 17.66 -15.32
N TYR A 406 -5.73 16.98 -15.73
CA TYR A 406 -4.93 16.15 -14.85
C TYR A 406 -3.71 16.91 -14.33
N TYR A 407 -3.45 16.84 -13.04
CA TYR A 407 -2.17 17.30 -12.48
C TYR A 407 -1.09 16.29 -12.88
N GLN A 408 -0.05 16.76 -13.57
CA GLN A 408 1.16 15.98 -13.85
C GLN A 408 2.15 16.11 -12.72
#